data_AF-A0AA96QZW7-F1
#
_entry.id   AF-A0AA96QZW7-F1
#
_cell.length_a   1.000
_cell.length_b   1.000
_cell.length_c   1.000
_cell.angle_alpha   90.00
_cell.angle_beta   90.00
_cell.angle_gamma   90.00
#
_symmetry.space_group_name_H-M   'P 1'
#
loop_
_entity.id
_entity.type
_entity.pdbx_description
1 polymer ?
#
loop_
_entity_poly.entity_id
_entity_poly.type
_entity_poly.pdbx_seq_one_letter_code
_entity_poly.pdbx_strand_id
1 'polypeptide(L)'
;MTTSRPATWLPDPLDDALLRYWDGLHWTFHTVERRVELAPVVEVVPQPVVPVLRPDVAQALERVRGMLVGSMKEVGLLGGHLGSEERVLALTSARGEGTGVLACTDQRLVFLFDGLLRKQFLHVHWNQAKAVVYDQNTRVFAVYTTRPAKRAVPALAVRVGNLSDAQAVAHAAQHASAAPRLDIV
;
A
#
# COMPACT_ATOMS: atom_id res chain seq x y z
N MET A 1 -33.47 53.90 -17.67
CA MET A 1 -34.58 53.12 -17.11
C MET A 1 -34.06 52.42 -15.87
N THR A 2 -34.36 52.94 -14.68
CA THR A 2 -33.90 52.36 -13.40
C THR A 2 -34.90 51.31 -12.95
N THR A 3 -34.52 50.04 -13.02
CA THR A 3 -35.30 48.91 -12.50
C THR A 3 -35.34 48.98 -10.98
N SER A 4 -36.49 49.38 -10.42
CA SER A 4 -36.73 49.30 -8.97
C SER A 4 -36.86 47.83 -8.56
N ARG A 5 -36.19 47.45 -7.47
CA ARG A 5 -36.23 46.09 -6.94
C ARG A 5 -37.63 45.81 -6.36
N PRO A 6 -38.30 44.70 -6.73
CA PRO A 6 -39.63 44.39 -6.22
C PRO A 6 -39.61 44.07 -4.72
N ALA A 7 -40.78 44.20 -4.06
CA ALA A 7 -40.92 43.92 -2.65
C ALA A 7 -40.65 42.43 -2.35
N THR A 8 -39.74 42.13 -1.42
CA THR A 8 -39.34 40.76 -1.09
C THR A 8 -38.62 40.70 0.26
N TRP A 9 -38.55 39.50 0.85
CA TRP A 9 -37.67 39.19 1.97
C TRP A 9 -36.24 39.02 1.49
N LEU A 10 -35.29 39.65 2.18
CA LEU A 10 -33.88 39.67 1.83
C LEU A 10 -33.01 39.60 3.08
N PRO A 11 -31.72 39.21 2.97
CA PRO A 11 -30.76 39.31 4.05
C PRO A 11 -30.85 40.65 4.79
N ASP A 12 -31.03 40.63 6.11
CA ASP A 12 -30.99 41.85 6.90
C ASP A 12 -29.53 42.37 6.92
N PRO A 13 -29.27 43.60 6.44
CA PRO A 13 -27.92 44.15 6.42
C PRO A 13 -27.32 44.38 7.82
N LEU A 14 -28.13 44.32 8.88
CA LEU A 14 -27.69 44.47 10.26
C LEU A 14 -27.51 43.13 11.00
N ASP A 15 -28.10 42.03 10.49
CA ASP A 15 -28.05 40.71 11.12
C ASP A 15 -28.19 39.59 10.07
N ASP A 16 -27.10 38.87 9.80
CA ASP A 16 -27.07 37.79 8.82
C ASP A 16 -27.94 36.57 9.19
N ALA A 17 -28.39 36.47 10.45
CA ALA A 17 -29.31 35.42 10.89
C ALA A 17 -30.77 35.74 10.53
N LEU A 18 -31.08 36.95 10.06
CA LEU A 18 -32.43 37.41 9.78
C LEU A 18 -32.65 37.71 8.30
N LEU A 19 -33.91 37.59 7.88
CA LEU A 19 -34.42 38.20 6.67
C LEU A 19 -35.27 39.41 7.06
N ARG A 20 -35.03 40.56 6.43
CA ARG A 20 -35.84 41.78 6.58
C ARG A 20 -36.66 42.01 5.32
N TYR A 21 -37.87 42.53 5.47
CA TYR A 21 -38.74 42.80 4.32
C TYR A 21 -38.40 44.14 3.67
N TRP A 22 -38.10 44.11 2.37
CA TRP A 22 -37.98 45.28 1.50
C TRP A 22 -39.33 45.52 0.80
N ASP A 23 -39.86 46.74 0.88
CA ASP A 23 -41.18 47.08 0.31
C ASP A 23 -41.14 47.58 -1.14
N GLY A 24 -39.94 47.68 -1.73
CA GLY A 24 -39.73 48.26 -3.06
C GLY A 24 -39.07 49.64 -3.05
N LEU A 25 -39.10 50.34 -1.92
CA LEU A 25 -38.54 51.69 -1.73
C LEU A 25 -37.65 51.79 -0.48
N HIS A 26 -38.02 51.12 0.62
CA HIS A 26 -37.31 51.14 1.89
C HIS A 26 -37.32 49.76 2.59
N TRP A 27 -36.40 49.60 3.53
CA TRP A 27 -36.41 48.48 4.47
C TRP A 27 -37.47 48.71 5.54
N THR A 28 -38.31 47.72 5.79
CA THR A 28 -39.30 47.76 6.87
C THR A 28 -38.74 47.17 8.16
N PHE A 29 -39.46 47.33 9.27
CA PHE A 29 -39.11 46.71 10.56
C PHE A 29 -39.56 45.24 10.66
N HIS A 30 -40.17 44.68 9.61
CA HIS A 30 -40.57 43.29 9.61
C HIS A 30 -39.35 42.40 9.36
N THR A 31 -39.03 41.54 10.33
CA THR A 31 -37.94 40.57 10.28
C THR A 31 -38.47 39.16 10.54
N VAL A 32 -37.86 38.17 9.89
CA VAL A 32 -38.10 36.75 10.13
C VAL A 32 -36.76 36.03 10.24
N GLU A 33 -36.69 34.97 11.05
CA GLU A 33 -35.48 34.17 11.18
C GLU A 33 -35.15 33.47 9.87
N ARG A 34 -33.90 33.58 9.42
CA ARG A 34 -33.40 32.81 8.30
C ARG A 34 -33.20 31.37 8.78
N ARG A 35 -34.12 30.48 8.38
CA ARG A 35 -33.90 29.05 8.55
C ARG A 35 -32.74 28.62 7.64
N VAL A 36 -31.56 28.45 8.22
CA VAL A 36 -30.45 27.77 7.55
C VAL A 36 -30.78 26.29 7.58
N GLU A 37 -31.23 25.76 6.46
CA GLU A 37 -31.32 24.32 6.26
C GLU A 37 -29.89 23.80 6.22
N LEU A 38 -29.43 23.26 7.35
CA LEU A 38 -28.16 22.57 7.44
C LEU A 38 -28.20 21.45 6.41
N ALA A 39 -27.42 21.59 5.34
CA ALA A 39 -27.22 20.52 4.38
C ALA A 39 -26.88 19.25 5.18
N PRO A 40 -27.50 18.09 4.87
CA PRO A 40 -27.22 16.89 5.62
C PRO A 40 -25.71 16.65 5.54
N VAL A 41 -25.07 16.57 6.70
CA VAL A 41 -23.71 16.06 6.82
C VAL A 41 -23.76 14.68 6.18
N VAL A 42 -23.17 14.56 4.99
CA VAL A 42 -23.01 13.25 4.36
C VAL A 42 -22.04 12.50 5.25
N GLU A 43 -22.60 11.73 6.17
CA GLU A 43 -21.86 10.78 6.97
C GLU A 43 -21.24 9.81 5.97
N VAL A 44 -19.93 9.95 5.73
CA VAL A 44 -19.18 9.08 4.84
C VAL A 44 -19.23 7.71 5.48
N VAL A 45 -20.22 6.90 5.10
CA VAL A 45 -20.25 5.48 5.43
C VAL A 45 -18.88 4.95 5.00
N PRO A 46 -18.04 4.41 5.90
CA PRO A 46 -16.77 3.85 5.49
C PRO A 46 -17.12 2.71 4.53
N GLN A 47 -16.94 2.97 3.23
CA GLN A 47 -17.06 1.94 2.21
C GLN A 47 -16.12 0.82 2.65
N PRO A 48 -16.54 -0.46 2.58
CA PRO A 48 -15.63 -1.55 2.86
C PRO A 48 -14.42 -1.34 1.96
N VAL A 49 -13.27 -1.08 2.58
CA VAL A 49 -12.00 -0.95 1.88
C VAL A 49 -11.78 -2.30 1.22
N VAL A 50 -12.19 -2.43 -0.04
CA VAL A 50 -11.73 -3.53 -0.87
C VAL A 50 -10.20 -3.42 -0.76
N PRO A 51 -9.49 -4.47 -0.31
CA PRO A 51 -8.05 -4.38 -0.15
C PRO A 51 -7.46 -4.19 -1.55
N VAL A 52 -7.32 -2.92 -1.96
CA VAL A 52 -6.68 -2.56 -3.21
C VAL A 52 -5.23 -2.96 -3.02
N LEU A 53 -4.78 -3.87 -3.87
CA LEU A 53 -3.41 -4.32 -3.87
C LEU A 53 -2.49 -3.10 -3.93
N ARG A 54 -1.50 -3.05 -3.04
CA ARG A 54 -0.56 -1.94 -2.96
C ARG A 54 0.08 -1.68 -4.34
N PRO A 55 0.18 -0.43 -4.83
CA PRO A 55 0.57 -0.15 -6.22
C PRO A 55 1.92 -0.74 -6.65
N ASP A 56 2.90 -0.78 -5.76
CA ASP A 56 4.21 -1.39 -5.99
C ASP A 56 4.13 -2.92 -6.07
N VAL A 57 3.28 -3.55 -5.26
CA VAL A 57 3.01 -4.99 -5.37
C VAL A 57 2.35 -5.31 -6.71
N ALA A 58 1.38 -4.49 -7.14
CA ALA A 58 0.75 -4.63 -8.45
C ALA A 58 1.77 -4.46 -9.59
N GLN A 59 2.64 -3.45 -9.51
CA GLN A 59 3.67 -3.22 -10.52
C GLN A 59 4.72 -4.36 -10.56
N ALA A 60 5.09 -4.91 -9.40
CA ALA A 60 5.98 -6.06 -9.35
C ALA A 60 5.30 -7.33 -9.91
N LEU A 61 4.00 -7.48 -9.68
CA LEU A 61 3.18 -8.57 -10.19
C LEU A 61 3.11 -8.57 -11.73
N GLU A 62 2.96 -7.40 -12.35
CA GLU A 62 2.95 -7.26 -13.83
C GLU A 62 4.25 -7.73 -14.50
N ARG A 63 5.37 -7.73 -13.76
CA ARG A 63 6.68 -8.15 -14.28
C ARG A 63 6.94 -9.66 -14.15
N VAL A 64 6.08 -10.38 -13.42
CA VAL A 64 6.22 -11.82 -13.21
C VAL A 64 5.90 -12.56 -14.50
N ARG A 65 6.81 -13.42 -14.93
CA ARG A 65 6.63 -14.24 -16.14
C ARG A 65 6.13 -15.66 -15.82
N GLY A 66 6.42 -16.15 -14.63
CA GLY A 66 5.97 -17.44 -14.15
C GLY A 66 4.51 -17.44 -13.69
N MET A 67 3.95 -18.64 -13.57
CA MET A 67 2.63 -18.81 -12.98
C MET A 67 2.70 -18.69 -11.45
N LEU A 68 1.82 -17.87 -10.86
CA LEU A 68 1.64 -17.71 -9.42
C LEU A 68 0.59 -18.68 -8.84
N VAL A 69 0.50 -19.88 -9.40
CA VAL A 69 -0.50 -20.89 -9.00
C VAL A 69 -0.27 -21.24 -7.52
N GLY A 70 -1.29 -20.94 -6.69
CA GLY A 70 -1.25 -21.20 -5.25
C GLY A 70 -0.55 -20.13 -4.42
N SER A 71 -0.14 -19.00 -5.00
CA SER A 71 0.54 -17.90 -4.31
C SER A 71 -0.21 -16.56 -4.36
N MET A 72 -1.32 -16.48 -5.12
CA MET A 72 -2.08 -15.22 -5.30
C MET A 72 -2.70 -14.71 -4.01
N LYS A 73 -3.08 -15.61 -3.09
CA LYS A 73 -3.55 -15.23 -1.75
C LYS A 73 -2.46 -14.45 -1.02
N GLU A 74 -1.23 -14.97 -1.02
CA GLU A 74 -0.06 -14.35 -0.38
C GLU A 74 0.32 -13.02 -1.03
N VAL A 75 0.11 -12.85 -2.34
CA VAL A 75 0.25 -11.54 -3.01
C VAL A 75 -0.71 -10.51 -2.41
N GLY A 76 -1.97 -10.89 -2.15
CA GLY A 76 -2.94 -10.01 -1.50
C GLY A 76 -2.61 -9.70 -0.04
N LEU A 77 -1.97 -10.64 0.67
CA LEU A 77 -1.58 -10.48 2.07
C LEU A 77 -0.29 -9.68 2.27
N LEU A 78 0.58 -9.60 1.25
CA LEU A 78 1.87 -8.92 1.30
C LEU A 78 1.78 -7.53 1.93
N GLY A 79 0.78 -6.73 1.56
CA GLY A 79 0.61 -5.36 2.06
C GLY A 79 0.53 -5.27 3.59
N GLY A 80 -0.03 -6.26 4.28
CA GLY A 80 -0.10 -6.31 5.74
C GLY A 80 1.21 -6.71 6.43
N HIS A 81 2.19 -7.21 5.66
CA HIS A 81 3.50 -7.65 6.18
C HIS A 81 4.64 -6.66 5.86
N LEU A 82 4.36 -5.63 5.07
CA LEU A 82 5.32 -4.60 4.65
C LEU A 82 5.17 -3.34 5.51
N GLY A 83 6.29 -2.65 5.75
CA GLY A 83 6.26 -1.30 6.31
C GLY A 83 5.56 -0.30 5.38
N SER A 84 5.06 0.81 5.91
CA SER A 84 4.36 1.84 5.11
C SER A 84 5.24 2.39 3.97
N GLU A 85 6.52 2.61 4.24
CA GLU A 85 7.50 3.11 3.27
C GLU A 85 8.22 2.00 2.49
N GLU A 86 8.10 0.73 2.91
CA GLU A 86 8.85 -0.40 2.33
C GLU A 86 8.32 -0.77 0.95
N ARG A 87 9.12 -0.67 -0.12
CA ARG A 87 8.65 -0.88 -1.50
C ARG A 87 9.01 -2.24 -2.06
N VAL A 88 8.08 -2.91 -2.73
CA VAL A 88 8.34 -4.16 -3.46
C VAL A 88 9.00 -3.86 -4.81
N LEU A 89 10.19 -4.40 -5.00
CA LEU A 89 11.00 -4.23 -6.22
C LEU A 89 10.77 -5.35 -7.23
N ALA A 90 10.64 -6.58 -6.75
CA ALA A 90 10.38 -7.77 -7.54
C ALA A 90 9.71 -8.84 -6.68
N LEU A 91 8.89 -9.70 -7.29
CA LEU A 91 8.30 -10.85 -6.60
C LEU A 91 8.22 -12.07 -7.53
N THR A 92 8.05 -13.25 -6.94
CA THR A 92 7.86 -14.52 -7.66
C THR A 92 7.11 -15.52 -6.78
N SER A 93 6.51 -16.54 -7.39
CA SER A 93 6.11 -17.73 -6.63
C SER A 93 7.35 -18.49 -6.17
N ALA A 94 7.30 -18.98 -4.94
CA ALA A 94 8.35 -19.80 -4.37
C ALA A 94 7.75 -20.89 -3.46
N ARG A 95 8.54 -21.93 -3.20
CA ARG A 95 8.18 -23.03 -2.31
C ARG A 95 9.15 -23.13 -1.14
N GLY A 96 8.64 -22.89 0.06
CA GLY A 96 9.30 -23.20 1.33
C GLY A 96 8.68 -24.47 1.91
N GLU A 97 8.04 -24.37 3.07
CA GLU A 97 7.16 -25.42 3.60
C GLU A 97 5.87 -25.60 2.79
N GLY A 98 5.45 -24.55 2.08
CA GLY A 98 4.35 -24.57 1.13
C GLY A 98 4.60 -23.64 -0.04
N THR A 99 3.62 -23.52 -0.94
CA THR A 99 3.68 -22.60 -2.08
C THR A 99 3.25 -21.21 -1.62
N GLY A 100 4.12 -20.22 -1.78
CA GLY A 100 3.89 -18.86 -1.33
C GLY A 100 4.59 -17.84 -2.22
N VAL A 101 4.72 -16.61 -1.74
CA VAL A 101 5.38 -15.51 -2.45
C VAL A 101 6.76 -15.26 -1.86
N LEU A 102 7.75 -15.13 -2.74
CA LEU A 102 9.03 -14.52 -2.43
C LEU A 102 9.03 -13.11 -3.00
N ALA A 103 9.20 -12.11 -2.14
CA ALA A 103 9.24 -10.70 -2.49
C ALA A 103 10.58 -10.08 -2.07
N CYS A 104 11.20 -9.36 -3.00
CA CYS A 104 12.35 -8.50 -2.76
C CYS A 104 11.86 -7.08 -2.55
N THR A 105 12.19 -6.50 -1.40
CA THR A 105 11.89 -5.10 -1.08
C THR A 105 13.17 -4.26 -1.07
N ASP A 106 13.02 -2.95 -0.91
CA ASP A 106 14.15 -2.03 -0.67
C ASP A 106 14.82 -2.23 0.71
N GLN A 107 14.15 -2.91 1.65
CA GLN A 107 14.65 -3.12 3.03
C GLN A 107 15.06 -4.57 3.34
N ARG A 108 14.41 -5.56 2.73
CA ARG A 108 14.62 -6.99 3.03
C ARG A 108 14.13 -7.92 1.93
N LEU A 109 14.56 -9.18 2.01
CA LEU A 109 13.89 -10.27 1.32
C LEU A 109 12.81 -10.85 2.23
N VAL A 110 11.62 -11.15 1.69
CA VAL A 110 10.51 -11.74 2.42
C VAL A 110 9.97 -12.94 1.68
N PHE A 111 9.78 -14.06 2.38
CA PHE A 111 8.97 -15.17 1.92
C PHE A 111 7.74 -15.31 2.81
N LEU A 112 6.56 -15.31 2.19
CA LEU A 112 5.27 -15.44 2.85
C LEU A 112 4.53 -16.66 2.29
N PHE A 113 4.06 -17.51 3.19
CA PHE A 113 3.16 -18.63 2.92
C PHE A 113 2.11 -18.72 4.03
N ASP A 114 0.83 -18.75 3.65
CA ASP A 114 -0.29 -18.86 4.60
C ASP A 114 -1.25 -19.99 4.19
N GLY A 115 -0.89 -21.23 4.56
CA GLY A 115 -1.69 -22.42 4.35
C GLY A 115 -2.70 -22.70 5.47
N LEU A 116 -3.59 -23.67 5.24
CA LEU A 116 -4.65 -24.04 6.20
C LEU A 116 -4.09 -24.57 7.54
N LEU A 117 -3.03 -25.38 7.47
CA LEU A 117 -2.43 -26.03 8.65
C LEU A 117 -1.12 -25.38 9.11
N ARG A 118 -0.45 -24.66 8.21
CA ARG A 118 0.89 -24.12 8.44
C ARG A 118 1.02 -22.74 7.83
N LYS A 119 1.77 -21.89 8.53
CA LYS A 119 2.15 -20.57 8.08
C LYS A 119 3.66 -20.45 8.15
N GLN A 120 4.25 -19.78 7.18
CA GLN A 120 5.67 -19.53 7.16
C GLN A 120 5.92 -18.09 6.72
N PHE A 121 6.60 -17.33 7.58
CA PHE A 121 7.04 -15.98 7.29
C PHE A 121 8.54 -15.90 7.55
N LEU A 122 9.33 -15.89 6.48
CA LEU A 122 10.78 -15.74 6.56
C LEU A 122 11.15 -14.36 6.04
N HIS A 123 12.09 -13.71 6.69
CA HIS A 123 12.65 -12.48 6.17
C HIS A 123 14.13 -12.35 6.50
N VAL A 124 14.85 -11.65 5.63
CA VAL A 124 16.26 -11.29 5.86
C VAL A 124 16.45 -9.83 5.50
N HIS A 125 16.80 -9.01 6.49
CA HIS A 125 17.16 -7.63 6.24
C HIS A 125 18.47 -7.53 5.46
N TRP A 126 18.53 -6.56 4.56
CA TRP A 126 19.71 -6.38 3.71
C TRP A 126 20.98 -6.02 4.49
N ASN A 127 20.86 -5.39 5.66
CA ASN A 127 21.99 -5.14 6.56
C ASN A 127 22.59 -6.42 7.18
N GLN A 128 21.84 -7.53 7.17
CA GLN A 128 22.30 -8.83 7.65
C GLN A 128 22.77 -9.73 6.50
N ALA A 129 22.33 -9.44 5.27
CA ALA A 129 22.61 -10.25 4.09
C ALA A 129 24.08 -10.10 3.68
N LYS A 130 24.80 -11.23 3.66
CA LYS A 130 26.17 -11.33 3.14
C LYS A 130 26.19 -11.68 1.65
N ALA A 131 25.30 -12.59 1.24
CA ALA A 131 25.24 -13.06 -0.13
C ALA A 131 23.82 -13.51 -0.47
N VAL A 132 23.42 -13.27 -1.72
CA VAL A 132 22.18 -13.75 -2.32
C VAL A 132 22.56 -14.64 -3.50
N VAL A 133 22.11 -15.89 -3.48
CA VAL A 133 22.50 -16.91 -4.45
C VAL A 133 21.24 -17.61 -4.97
N TYR A 134 21.17 -17.77 -6.28
CA TYR A 134 20.21 -18.66 -6.92
C TYR A 134 20.95 -19.76 -7.66
N ASP A 135 20.71 -21.01 -7.27
CA ASP A 135 21.24 -22.19 -7.93
C ASP A 135 20.21 -22.73 -8.93
N GLN A 136 20.57 -22.72 -10.21
CA GLN A 136 19.70 -23.15 -11.31
C GLN A 136 19.46 -24.66 -11.33
N ASN A 137 20.43 -25.46 -10.87
CA ASN A 137 20.33 -26.92 -10.87
C ASN A 137 19.33 -27.40 -9.81
N THR A 138 19.44 -26.83 -8.60
CA THR A 138 18.55 -27.18 -7.49
C THR A 138 17.31 -26.30 -7.41
N ARG A 139 17.25 -25.23 -8.21
CA ARG A 139 16.23 -24.17 -8.19
C ARG A 139 16.08 -23.49 -6.83
N VAL A 140 17.14 -23.51 -6.02
CA VAL A 140 17.14 -22.94 -4.67
C VAL A 140 17.59 -21.48 -4.73
N PHE A 141 16.75 -20.61 -4.20
CA PHE A 141 17.07 -19.22 -3.88
C PHE A 141 17.43 -19.14 -2.40
N ALA A 142 18.65 -18.74 -2.09
CA ALA A 142 19.18 -18.70 -0.74
C ALA A 142 19.83 -17.34 -0.40
N VAL A 143 19.64 -16.91 0.84
CA VAL A 143 20.33 -15.75 1.41
C VAL A 143 21.15 -16.18 2.60
N TYR A 144 22.43 -15.83 2.58
CA TYR A 144 23.38 -16.08 3.67
C TYR A 144 23.56 -14.80 4.46
N THR A 145 23.65 -14.91 5.79
CA THR A 145 23.90 -13.75 6.66
C THR A 145 25.32 -13.73 7.18
N THR A 146 25.73 -12.58 7.72
CA THR A 146 27.05 -12.37 8.32
C THR A 146 27.23 -13.03 9.68
N ARG A 147 26.17 -13.62 10.28
CA ARG A 147 26.28 -14.26 11.59
C ARG A 147 27.30 -15.41 11.56
N PRO A 148 28.19 -15.51 12.57
CA PRO A 148 29.16 -16.60 12.66
C PRO A 148 28.46 -17.90 13.03
N ALA A 149 27.84 -18.55 12.06
CA ALA A 149 27.41 -19.94 12.20
C ALA A 149 28.60 -20.86 11.92
N LYS A 150 28.73 -21.94 12.71
CA LYS A 150 29.77 -22.97 12.50
C LYS A 150 29.67 -23.68 11.14
N ARG A 151 28.56 -23.49 10.41
CA ARG A 151 28.29 -24.02 9.07
C ARG A 151 27.64 -22.93 8.22
N ALA A 152 27.89 -22.96 6.91
CA ALA A 152 27.25 -22.08 5.93
C ALA A 152 25.76 -22.46 5.74
N VAL A 153 24.94 -22.20 6.76
CA VAL A 153 23.48 -22.39 6.71
C VAL A 153 22.85 -21.11 6.18
N PRO A 154 22.01 -21.18 5.14
CA PRO A 154 21.29 -20.02 4.65
C PRO A 154 20.27 -19.56 5.69
N ALA A 155 20.14 -18.24 5.88
CA ALA A 155 19.14 -17.65 6.76
C ALA A 155 17.73 -17.72 6.16
N LEU A 156 17.64 -17.76 4.82
CA LEU A 156 16.42 -18.02 4.07
C LEU A 156 16.78 -18.89 2.88
N ALA A 157 16.03 -19.96 2.65
CA ALA A 157 16.16 -20.82 1.48
C ALA A 157 14.78 -21.28 1.01
N VAL A 158 14.45 -20.98 -0.25
CA VAL A 158 13.18 -21.38 -0.89
C VAL A 158 13.45 -21.84 -2.32
N ARG A 159 12.56 -22.65 -2.88
CA ARG A 159 12.64 -23.08 -4.29
C ARG A 159 11.85 -22.15 -5.19
N VAL A 160 12.47 -21.65 -6.26
CA VAL A 160 11.80 -20.78 -7.25
C VAL A 160 11.76 -21.52 -8.58
N GLY A 161 10.55 -21.73 -9.12
CA GLY A 161 10.37 -22.57 -10.30
C GLY A 161 10.79 -21.90 -11.62
N ASN A 162 10.47 -20.62 -11.77
CA ASN A 162 10.73 -19.85 -12.98
C ASN A 162 12.13 -19.19 -12.92
N LEU A 163 12.98 -19.49 -13.90
CA LEU A 163 14.34 -18.95 -13.97
C LEU A 163 14.37 -17.43 -14.16
N SER A 164 13.52 -16.90 -15.05
CA SER A 164 13.47 -15.47 -15.35
C SER A 164 13.06 -14.67 -14.12
N ASP A 165 12.07 -15.15 -13.36
CA ASP A 165 11.62 -14.48 -12.15
C ASP A 165 12.66 -14.61 -11.03
N ALA A 166 13.31 -15.77 -10.89
CA ALA A 166 14.40 -15.96 -9.94
C ALA A 166 15.57 -15.00 -10.20
N GLN A 167 15.93 -14.82 -11.48
CA GLN A 167 16.96 -13.87 -11.89
C GLN A 167 16.54 -12.42 -11.62
N ALA A 168 15.28 -12.06 -11.90
CA ALA A 168 14.76 -10.72 -11.61
C ALA A 168 14.81 -10.40 -10.11
N VAL A 169 14.40 -11.36 -9.27
CA VAL A 169 14.46 -11.23 -7.81
C VAL A 169 15.92 -11.20 -7.31
N ALA A 170 16.81 -12.01 -7.86
CA ALA A 170 18.24 -12.01 -7.51
C ALA A 170 18.90 -10.67 -7.85
N HIS A 171 18.63 -10.14 -9.05
CA HIS A 171 19.15 -8.85 -9.49
C HIS A 171 18.64 -7.71 -8.62
N ALA A 172 17.33 -7.67 -8.32
CA ALA A 172 16.75 -6.70 -7.41
C ALA A 172 17.37 -6.77 -6.01
N ALA A 173 17.58 -7.98 -5.48
CA ALA A 173 18.18 -8.20 -4.17
C ALA A 173 19.67 -7.78 -4.11
N GLN A 174 20.42 -7.99 -5.19
CA GLN A 174 21.81 -7.50 -5.30
C GLN A 174 21.86 -5.98 -5.30
N HIS A 175 21.00 -5.32 -6.08
CA HIS A 175 20.89 -3.86 -6.09
C HIS A 175 20.45 -3.29 -4.74
N ALA A 176 19.42 -3.86 -4.11
CA ALA A 176 18.91 -3.40 -2.83
C ALA A 176 19.89 -3.64 -1.68
N SER A 177 20.68 -4.72 -1.73
CA SER A 177 21.71 -4.99 -0.71
C SER A 177 22.92 -4.07 -0.83
N ALA A 178 23.28 -3.65 -2.04
CA ALA A 178 24.40 -2.75 -2.31
C ALA A 178 24.07 -1.24 -2.15
N ALA A 179 22.79 -0.86 -2.03
CA ALA A 179 22.37 0.53 -1.92
C ALA A 179 22.90 1.18 -0.62
N PRO A 180 23.59 2.34 -0.69
CA PRO A 180 24.01 3.09 0.49
C PRO A 180 22.79 3.53 1.32
N ARG A 181 22.78 3.16 2.60
CA ARG A 181 21.71 3.57 3.53
C ARG A 181 22.21 4.75 4.35
N LEU A 182 21.53 5.88 4.20
CA LEU A 182 21.70 7.03 5.09
C LEU A 182 20.89 6.73 6.36
N ASP A 183 21.56 6.22 7.38
CA ASP A 183 20.99 6.18 8.73
C ASP A 183 20.99 7.61 9.27
N ILE A 184 19.82 8.26 9.28
CA ILE A 184 19.65 9.52 10.01
C ILE A 184 19.47 9.13 11.48
N VAL A 185 20.51 9.34 12.28
CA VAL A 185 20.51 9.16 13.75
C VAL A 185 19.92 10.39 14.42
#